data_AF-A0A4Q2DB18-F1
#
_entry.id   AF-A0A4Q2DB18-F1
#
_cell.length_a   1.000
_cell.length_b   1.000
_cell.length_c   1.000
_cell.angle_alpha   90.00
_cell.angle_beta   90.00
_cell.angle_gamma   90.00
#
_symmetry.space_group_name_H-M   'P 1'
#
loop_
_entity.id
_entity.type
_entity.pdbx_description
1 polymer ?
#
loop_
_entity_poly.entity_id
_entity_poly.type
_entity_poly.pdbx_seq_one_letter_code
_entity_poly.pdbx_strand_id
1 'polypeptide(L)'
;MCTSVAEDTATGCVDERGTQRSEAVDHAKKLRQHVKITAFGAALYNRLHEKAAEIFKVFEANSHRVKIRMGERKLWDGELCFDFHSRYFTERRHVPSVKHVPFPDEVDPLHILEDLKGEELLHLDENDVQYCAKVYEEDGQVSYIAKHPKEFQIGDFVEVTVAFVCHPVKKNEFMVIPTLRALALLSPELRLQSEQRLRESRDRQGIPSSSGTPMLRRSLKRKRLNVADDREAKRRADNAESMVVDKLSKLNTE
;
A
#
# COMPACT_ATOMS: atom_id res chain seq x y z
N MET A 1 -1.00 32.18 64.09
CA MET A 1 -2.27 31.45 64.18
C MET A 1 -3.01 31.61 62.87
N CYS A 2 -3.41 30.47 62.29
CA CYS A 2 -4.52 30.23 61.37
C CYS A 2 -4.68 31.05 60.07
N THR A 3 -4.22 30.44 58.97
CA THR A 3 -5.02 29.90 57.85
C THR A 3 -6.27 30.66 57.38
N SER A 4 -6.29 30.96 56.08
CA SER A 4 -7.31 30.40 55.18
C SER A 4 -6.78 30.33 53.74
N VAL A 5 -6.70 29.10 53.25
CA VAL A 5 -6.39 28.70 51.88
C VAL A 5 -7.68 28.86 51.06
N ALA A 6 -7.60 29.51 49.91
CA ALA A 6 -8.60 29.37 48.86
C ALA A 6 -8.01 28.46 47.79
N GLU A 7 -8.45 27.20 47.79
CA GLU A 7 -8.21 26.24 46.72
C GLU A 7 -9.10 26.61 45.54
N ASP A 8 -8.53 27.33 44.56
CA ASP A 8 -9.12 27.36 43.23
C ASP A 8 -8.83 26.02 42.56
N THR A 9 -9.84 25.15 42.59
CA THR A 9 -9.93 23.95 41.79
C THR A 9 -10.07 24.36 40.32
N ALA A 10 -8.93 24.67 39.70
CA ALA A 10 -8.79 24.74 38.25
C ALA A 10 -9.07 23.33 37.71
N THR A 11 -10.34 23.11 37.38
CA THR A 11 -10.80 21.98 36.61
C THR A 11 -10.03 22.03 35.29
N GLY A 12 -9.10 21.10 35.11
CA GLY A 12 -8.24 21.05 33.93
C GLY A 12 -9.08 20.91 32.67
N CYS A 13 -9.32 22.03 31.98
CA CYS A 13 -9.56 22.00 30.55
C CYS A 13 -8.26 21.51 29.91
N VAL A 14 -8.15 20.20 29.74
CA VAL A 14 -7.20 19.63 28.79
C VAL A 14 -7.47 20.34 27.47
N ASP A 15 -6.49 21.10 26.98
CA ASP A 15 -6.60 21.83 25.73
C ASP A 15 -6.73 20.81 24.60
N GLU A 16 -7.98 20.47 24.26
CA GLU A 16 -8.32 19.47 23.24
C GLU A 16 -7.64 19.80 21.90
N ARG A 17 -7.34 21.08 21.64
CA ARG A 17 -6.60 21.53 20.46
C ARG A 17 -5.12 21.15 20.50
N GLY A 18 -4.49 21.19 21.68
CA GLY A 18 -3.11 20.74 21.87
C GLY A 18 -2.96 19.23 21.67
N THR A 19 -3.90 18.45 22.22
CA THR A 19 -3.93 17.00 22.05
C THR A 19 -4.17 16.59 20.59
N GLN A 20 -5.16 17.20 19.92
CA GLN A 20 -5.44 16.92 18.50
C GLN A 20 -4.27 17.27 17.58
N ARG A 21 -3.55 18.37 17.85
CA ARG A 21 -2.37 18.76 17.06
C ARG A 21 -1.22 17.76 17.23
N SER A 22 -0.99 17.27 18.45
CA SER A 22 0.02 16.24 18.71
C SER A 22 -0.29 14.94 17.97
N GLU A 23 -1.55 14.50 17.96
CA GLU A 23 -1.98 13.30 17.24
C GLU A 23 -1.82 13.46 15.71
N ALA A 24 -2.17 14.63 15.18
CA ALA A 24 -2.02 14.93 13.75
C ALA A 24 -0.54 14.87 13.31
N VAL A 25 0.38 15.40 14.11
CA VAL A 25 1.83 15.32 13.84
C VAL A 25 2.33 13.88 13.90
N ASP A 26 1.85 13.07 14.86
CA ASP A 26 2.21 11.65 14.94
C ASP A 26 1.66 10.81 13.78
N HIS A 27 0.53 11.23 13.21
CA HIS A 27 0.00 10.64 11.98
C HIS A 27 0.81 11.09 10.77
N ALA A 28 1.17 12.38 10.68
CA ALA A 28 2.01 12.93 9.62
C ALA A 28 3.36 12.21 9.53
N LYS A 29 4.00 11.91 10.68
CA LYS A 29 5.26 11.12 10.75
C LYS A 29 5.17 9.76 10.06
N LYS A 30 3.97 9.19 9.91
CA LYS A 30 3.74 7.87 9.31
C LYS A 30 3.34 7.95 7.83
N LEU A 31 3.11 9.16 7.30
CA LEU A 31 2.74 9.35 5.90
C LEU A 31 3.91 8.99 4.98
N ARG A 32 3.60 8.24 3.92
CA ARG A 32 4.56 7.76 2.95
C ARG A 32 3.97 7.67 1.56
N GLN A 33 4.78 7.98 0.56
CA GLN A 33 4.57 7.60 -0.83
C GLN A 33 4.92 6.13 -0.95
N HIS A 34 4.01 5.31 -1.43
CA HIS A 34 4.14 3.87 -1.36
C HIS A 34 3.69 3.20 -2.66
N VAL A 35 4.53 2.31 -3.19
CA VAL A 35 4.18 1.48 -4.34
C VAL A 35 4.53 0.02 -4.04
N LYS A 36 3.71 -0.88 -4.57
CA LYS A 36 4.02 -2.30 -4.63
C LYS A 36 4.19 -2.71 -6.07
N ILE A 37 5.33 -3.31 -6.36
CA ILE A 37 5.66 -3.79 -7.70
C ILE A 37 5.61 -5.31 -7.67
N THR A 38 5.04 -5.88 -8.72
CA THR A 38 5.11 -7.30 -9.03
C THR A 38 5.26 -7.45 -10.52
N ALA A 39 5.81 -8.58 -10.96
CA ALA A 39 5.90 -8.95 -12.36
C ALA A 39 5.12 -10.23 -12.66
N PHE A 40 4.16 -10.60 -11.81
CA PHE A 40 3.26 -11.75 -12.01
C PHE A 40 4.00 -13.03 -12.42
N GLY A 41 5.02 -13.42 -11.65
CA GLY A 41 5.80 -14.63 -11.89
C GLY A 41 6.87 -14.54 -12.98
N ALA A 42 7.13 -13.37 -13.58
CA ALA A 42 8.17 -13.24 -14.59
C ALA A 42 9.56 -13.62 -14.05
N ALA A 43 10.29 -14.47 -14.77
CA ALA A 43 11.60 -14.97 -14.34
C ALA A 43 12.65 -13.87 -14.11
N LEU A 44 12.55 -12.76 -14.85
CA LEU A 44 13.41 -11.58 -14.66
C LEU A 44 13.27 -11.01 -13.24
N TYR A 45 12.09 -11.12 -12.65
CA TYR A 45 11.79 -10.59 -11.32
C TYR A 45 12.47 -11.37 -10.20
N ASN A 46 12.63 -12.69 -10.37
CA ASN A 46 13.40 -13.51 -9.44
C ASN A 46 14.87 -13.08 -9.41
N ARG A 47 15.46 -12.78 -10.57
CA ARG A 47 16.82 -12.24 -10.66
C ARG A 47 16.95 -10.88 -9.97
N LEU A 48 15.91 -10.04 -10.05
CA LEU A 48 15.90 -8.76 -9.33
C LEU A 48 15.94 -8.96 -7.80
N HIS A 49 15.21 -9.95 -7.27
CA HIS A 49 15.28 -10.33 -5.86
C HIS A 49 16.67 -10.88 -5.45
N GLU A 50 17.32 -11.63 -6.33
CA GLU A 50 18.71 -12.09 -6.12
C GLU A 50 19.68 -10.90 -6.09
N LYS A 51 19.57 -9.96 -7.02
CA LYS A 51 20.38 -8.73 -7.04
C LYS A 51 20.16 -7.84 -5.83
N ALA A 52 18.93 -7.69 -5.36
CA ALA A 52 18.66 -6.99 -4.11
C ALA A 52 19.32 -7.67 -2.90
N ALA A 53 19.38 -9.01 -2.89
CA ALA A 53 20.10 -9.74 -1.84
C ALA A 53 21.62 -9.59 -1.95
N GLU A 54 22.19 -9.45 -3.14
CA GLU A 54 23.60 -9.11 -3.33
C GLU A 54 23.94 -7.72 -2.74
N ILE A 55 23.09 -6.71 -3.00
CA ILE A 55 23.24 -5.38 -2.40
C ILE A 55 23.23 -5.48 -0.87
N PHE A 56 22.31 -6.26 -0.31
CA PHE A 56 22.27 -6.50 1.14
C PHE A 56 23.58 -7.07 1.70
N LYS A 57 24.22 -8.03 1.00
CA LYS A 57 25.52 -8.57 1.41
C LYS A 57 26.62 -7.53 1.45
N VAL A 58 26.56 -6.51 0.58
CA VAL A 58 27.50 -5.38 0.63
C VAL A 58 27.34 -4.59 1.93
N PHE A 59 26.10 -4.30 2.35
CA PHE A 59 25.87 -3.65 3.63
C PHE A 59 26.36 -4.50 4.80
N GLU A 60 26.06 -5.80 4.78
CA GLU A 60 26.49 -6.73 5.83
C GLU A 60 28.03 -6.80 5.95
N ALA A 61 28.73 -6.96 4.83
CA ALA A 61 30.19 -7.06 4.81
C ALA A 61 30.90 -5.81 5.38
N ASN A 62 30.31 -4.63 5.23
CA ASN A 62 30.88 -3.36 5.70
C ASN A 62 30.44 -2.97 7.13
N SER A 63 29.66 -3.83 7.79
CA SER A 63 28.97 -3.49 9.04
C SER A 63 29.58 -4.15 10.30
N HIS A 64 30.91 -4.25 10.37
CA HIS A 64 31.70 -5.05 11.33
C HIS A 64 31.33 -5.02 12.83
N ARG A 65 30.45 -4.11 13.27
CA ARG A 65 30.00 -3.97 14.67
C ARG A 65 28.49 -3.81 14.85
N VAL A 66 27.71 -3.91 13.78
CA VAL A 66 26.26 -3.72 13.81
C VAL A 66 25.58 -4.86 13.08
N LYS A 67 24.43 -5.28 13.60
CA LYS A 67 23.60 -6.29 12.95
C LYS A 67 22.79 -5.62 11.84
N ILE A 68 22.95 -6.08 10.60
CA ILE A 68 22.15 -5.63 9.46
C ILE A 68 21.03 -6.65 9.23
N ARG A 69 19.80 -6.16 9.06
CA ARG A 69 18.63 -6.97 8.70
C ARG A 69 18.11 -6.56 7.34
N MET A 70 17.71 -7.56 6.55
CA MET A 70 16.98 -7.32 5.31
C MET A 70 15.49 -7.20 5.63
N GLY A 71 14.80 -6.30 4.94
CA GLY A 71 13.34 -6.23 5.00
C GLY A 71 12.68 -7.55 4.60
N GLU A 72 11.50 -7.81 5.16
CA GLU A 72 10.72 -9.02 4.85
C GLU A 72 10.26 -9.01 3.39
N ARG A 73 10.34 -10.18 2.74
CA ARG A 73 9.72 -10.39 1.43
C ARG A 73 8.22 -10.52 1.61
N LYS A 74 7.45 -9.76 0.84
CA LYS A 74 5.99 -9.78 0.90
C LYS A 74 5.42 -10.42 -0.35
N LEU A 75 4.27 -11.04 -0.18
CA LEU A 75 3.44 -11.51 -1.28
C LEU A 75 2.33 -10.50 -1.56
N TRP A 76 2.00 -10.34 -2.84
CA TRP A 76 0.83 -9.64 -3.32
C TRP A 76 0.10 -10.57 -4.27
N ASP A 77 -1.13 -10.93 -3.92
CA ASP A 77 -1.94 -11.89 -4.70
C ASP A 77 -1.23 -13.24 -4.96
N GLY A 78 -0.50 -13.73 -3.95
CA GLY A 78 0.29 -14.97 -4.05
C GLY A 78 1.65 -14.83 -4.71
N GLU A 79 1.92 -13.70 -5.37
CA GLU A 79 3.17 -13.44 -6.09
C GLU A 79 4.16 -12.63 -5.26
N LEU A 80 5.46 -12.88 -5.46
CA LEU A 80 6.50 -12.06 -4.84
C LEU A 80 6.38 -10.60 -5.30
N CYS A 81 6.52 -9.69 -4.35
CA CYS A 81 6.47 -8.26 -4.61
C CYS A 81 7.59 -7.50 -3.91
N PHE A 82 7.97 -6.38 -4.52
CA PHE A 82 8.78 -5.37 -3.86
C PHE A 82 7.87 -4.28 -3.31
N ASP A 83 8.17 -3.86 -2.09
CA ASP A 83 7.46 -2.84 -1.35
C ASP A 83 8.41 -1.64 -1.24
N PHE A 84 8.17 -0.60 -2.04
CA PHE A 84 9.00 0.59 -2.09
C PHE A 84 8.24 1.77 -1.52
N HIS A 85 8.89 2.55 -0.66
CA HIS A 85 8.29 3.75 -0.11
C HIS A 85 9.30 4.85 0.15
N SER A 86 8.82 6.09 0.14
CA SER A 86 9.52 7.25 0.68
C SER A 86 8.62 7.91 1.71
N ARG A 87 9.20 8.44 2.78
CA ARG A 87 8.44 9.24 3.76
C ARG A 87 8.28 10.65 3.21
N TYR A 88 7.12 11.26 3.41
CA TYR A 88 6.96 12.68 3.08
C TYR A 88 7.80 13.59 3.99
N PHE A 89 8.01 13.16 5.24
CA PHE A 89 8.63 13.97 6.26
C PHE A 89 9.83 13.30 6.93
N THR A 90 10.77 14.14 7.34
CA THR A 90 11.88 13.84 8.25
C THR A 90 11.74 14.73 9.48
N GLU A 91 11.92 14.17 10.69
CA GLU A 91 11.78 14.97 11.91
C GLU A 91 12.98 15.90 12.11
N ARG A 92 12.72 17.17 12.40
CA ARG A 92 13.67 18.27 12.66
C ARG A 92 14.80 17.87 13.61
N ARG A 93 14.49 17.10 14.66
CA ARG A 93 15.48 16.62 15.65
C ARG A 93 16.62 15.78 15.05
N HIS A 94 16.38 15.11 13.92
CA HIS A 94 17.42 14.32 13.24
C HIS A 94 18.27 15.18 12.29
N VAL A 95 17.75 16.33 11.88
CA VAL A 95 18.35 17.22 10.87
C VAL A 95 18.20 18.70 11.27
N PRO A 96 18.77 19.12 12.42
CA PRO A 96 18.47 20.44 13.00
C PRO A 96 18.95 21.62 12.15
N SER A 97 19.95 21.43 11.28
CA SER A 97 20.54 22.48 10.44
C SER A 97 20.02 22.52 8.99
N VAL A 98 19.25 21.51 8.55
CA VAL A 98 18.86 21.38 7.14
C VAL A 98 17.63 22.23 6.81
N LYS A 99 17.62 22.94 5.69
CA LYS A 99 16.43 23.73 5.34
C LYS A 99 15.31 22.84 4.80
N HIS A 100 14.08 23.26 5.06
CA HIS A 100 12.90 22.66 4.47
C HIS A 100 12.90 22.93 2.96
N VAL A 101 12.56 21.91 2.17
CA VAL A 101 12.32 22.00 0.73
C VAL A 101 10.80 21.96 0.53
N PRO A 102 10.19 22.96 -0.15
CA PRO A 102 8.76 22.94 -0.42
C PRO A 102 8.35 21.70 -1.23
N PHE A 103 7.14 21.19 -0.98
CA PHE A 103 6.57 20.14 -1.83
C PHE A 103 6.34 20.67 -3.25
N PRO A 104 6.58 19.85 -4.29
CA PRO A 104 6.15 20.17 -5.64
C PRO A 104 4.63 20.31 -5.71
N ASP A 105 4.14 21.25 -6.53
CA ASP A 105 2.70 21.47 -6.75
C ASP A 105 2.00 20.20 -7.26
N GLU A 106 2.72 19.32 -7.95
CA GLU A 106 2.18 18.06 -8.44
C GLU A 106 1.84 17.09 -7.32
N VAL A 107 2.55 17.19 -6.18
CA VAL A 107 2.46 16.31 -5.02
C VAL A 107 1.53 16.89 -3.96
N ASP A 108 1.59 18.21 -3.72
CA ASP A 108 0.76 18.91 -2.73
C ASP A 108 0.02 20.13 -3.30
N PRO A 109 -0.88 19.94 -4.27
CA PRO A 109 -1.57 21.04 -4.97
C PRO A 109 -2.48 21.89 -4.07
N LEU A 110 -2.78 21.41 -2.86
CA LEU A 110 -3.67 22.07 -1.90
C LEU A 110 -2.91 22.53 -0.64
N HIS A 111 -1.58 22.41 -0.63
CA HIS A 111 -0.72 22.75 0.51
C HIS A 111 -1.09 22.03 1.83
N ILE A 112 -1.75 20.87 1.73
CA ILE A 112 -2.19 20.09 2.90
C ILE A 112 -0.97 19.50 3.61
N LEU A 113 0.01 18.97 2.87
CA LEU A 113 1.23 18.42 3.46
C LEU A 113 2.09 19.54 4.07
N GLU A 114 2.12 20.70 3.41
CA GLU A 114 2.81 21.89 3.90
C GLU A 114 2.22 22.37 5.24
N ASP A 115 0.90 22.42 5.35
CA ASP A 115 0.19 22.79 6.58
C ASP A 115 0.40 21.74 7.70
N LEU A 116 0.44 20.46 7.35
CA LEU A 116 0.59 19.36 8.33
C LEU A 116 1.98 19.28 8.96
N LYS A 117 3.03 19.84 8.32
CA LYS A 117 4.42 19.66 8.79
C LYS A 117 4.69 20.33 10.15
N GLY A 118 4.02 21.47 10.41
CA GLY A 118 4.31 22.32 11.56
C GLY A 118 5.78 22.79 11.62
N GLU A 119 6.36 22.77 12.82
CA GLU A 119 7.77 23.12 13.08
C GLU A 119 8.67 21.88 13.27
N GLU A 120 8.06 20.74 13.57
CA GLU A 120 8.77 19.51 13.93
C GLU A 120 9.15 18.65 12.72
N LEU A 121 8.47 18.82 11.58
CA LEU A 121 8.65 18.01 10.38
C LEU A 121 9.19 18.84 9.23
N LEU A 122 10.07 18.24 8.45
CA LEU A 122 10.66 18.82 7.25
C LEU A 122 10.45 17.89 6.07
N HIS A 123 10.21 18.46 4.89
CA HIS A 123 10.41 17.78 3.63
C HIS A 123 11.82 18.11 3.13
N LEU A 124 12.53 17.09 2.64
CA LEU A 124 13.92 17.16 2.17
C LEU A 124 13.99 16.57 0.76
N ASP A 125 15.10 16.80 0.04
CA ASP A 125 15.35 16.16 -1.25
C ASP A 125 15.35 14.62 -1.17
N GLU A 126 15.70 14.07 0.00
CA GLU A 126 15.65 12.63 0.28
C GLU A 126 14.21 12.09 0.43
N ASN A 127 13.25 12.98 0.70
CA ASN A 127 11.84 12.66 0.80
C ASN A 127 11.14 12.78 -0.56
N ASP A 128 11.66 13.60 -1.47
CA ASP A 128 11.09 13.81 -2.79
C ASP A 128 11.13 12.54 -3.67
N VAL A 129 10.03 12.30 -4.38
CA VAL A 129 9.87 11.21 -5.35
C VAL A 129 9.47 11.81 -6.68
N GLN A 130 10.28 11.55 -7.69
CA GLN A 130 10.02 12.05 -9.04
C GLN A 130 8.99 11.19 -9.76
N TYR A 131 7.94 11.83 -10.28
CA TYR A 131 6.91 11.19 -11.06
C TYR A 131 7.00 11.67 -12.51
N CYS A 132 7.17 10.74 -13.44
CA CYS A 132 7.32 11.10 -14.85
C CYS A 132 6.72 10.04 -15.78
N ALA A 133 6.58 10.38 -17.05
CA ALA A 133 6.32 9.44 -18.14
C ALA A 133 7.56 9.36 -19.02
N LYS A 134 7.96 8.15 -19.37
CA LYS A 134 9.03 7.89 -20.33
C LYS A 134 8.44 7.98 -21.73
N VAL A 135 8.93 8.92 -22.52
CA VAL A 135 8.46 9.18 -23.89
C VAL A 135 9.58 8.82 -24.87
N TYR A 136 9.20 8.11 -25.93
CA TYR A 136 10.09 7.80 -27.04
C TYR A 136 9.77 8.75 -28.18
N GLU A 137 10.76 9.57 -28.55
CA GLU A 137 10.67 10.50 -29.67
C GLU A 137 10.88 9.76 -31.00
N GLU A 138 10.50 10.37 -32.12
CA GLU A 138 10.54 9.74 -33.45
C GLU A 138 11.96 9.35 -33.89
N ASP A 139 12.97 10.03 -33.37
CA ASP A 139 14.40 9.76 -33.61
C ASP A 139 14.97 8.67 -32.68
N GLY A 140 14.15 8.10 -31.79
CA GLY A 140 14.54 7.12 -30.80
C GLY A 140 15.13 7.70 -29.51
N GLN A 141 15.18 9.03 -29.35
CA GLN A 141 15.56 9.64 -28.09
C GLN A 141 14.51 9.37 -27.00
N VAL A 142 14.99 9.28 -25.76
CA VAL A 142 14.16 9.06 -24.59
C VAL A 142 14.11 10.35 -23.79
N SER A 143 12.92 10.91 -23.63
CA SER A 143 12.66 12.05 -22.76
C SER A 143 11.74 11.66 -21.60
N TYR A 144 11.84 12.38 -20.49
CA TYR A 144 11.02 12.18 -19.31
C TYR A 144 10.18 13.43 -19.05
N ILE A 145 8.86 13.26 -19.06
CA ILE A 145 7.91 14.36 -18.85
C ILE A 145 7.32 14.22 -17.46
N ALA A 146 7.34 15.29 -16.66
CA ALA A 146 6.76 15.29 -15.32
C ALA A 146 5.28 14.88 -15.33
N LYS A 147 4.86 14.14 -14.30
CA LYS A 147 3.52 13.58 -14.16
C LYS A 147 2.98 13.76 -12.76
N HIS A 148 1.66 13.92 -12.64
CA HIS A 148 1.06 13.89 -11.32
C HIS A 148 1.04 12.47 -10.76
N PRO A 149 1.26 12.28 -9.44
CA PRO A 149 1.17 10.97 -8.79
C PRO A 149 -0.19 10.28 -9.03
N LYS A 150 -1.27 11.06 -9.17
CA LYS A 150 -2.64 10.58 -9.44
C LYS A 150 -2.82 9.91 -10.80
N GLU A 151 -1.89 10.11 -11.74
CA GLU A 151 -1.95 9.50 -13.08
C GLU A 151 -1.51 8.04 -13.07
N PHE A 152 -0.83 7.59 -12.01
CA PHE A 152 -0.40 6.21 -11.83
C PHE A 152 -1.51 5.38 -11.20
N GLN A 153 -1.75 4.20 -11.75
CA GLN A 153 -2.80 3.28 -11.32
C GLN A 153 -2.31 1.83 -11.27
N ILE A 154 -3.04 1.01 -10.53
CA ILE A 154 -2.78 -0.43 -10.45
C ILE A 154 -2.95 -1.05 -11.83
N GLY A 155 -1.90 -1.72 -12.32
CA GLY A 155 -1.86 -2.33 -13.65
C GLY A 155 -1.03 -1.56 -14.67
N ASP A 156 -0.53 -0.37 -14.33
CA ASP A 156 0.43 0.34 -15.16
C ASP A 156 1.80 -0.36 -15.16
N PHE A 157 2.48 -0.31 -16.31
CA PHE A 157 3.90 -0.66 -16.40
C PHE A 157 4.74 0.53 -16.04
N VAL A 158 5.64 0.34 -15.08
CA VAL A 158 6.47 1.40 -14.53
C VAL A 158 7.92 0.97 -14.45
N GLU A 159 8.81 1.93 -14.64
CA GLU A 159 10.22 1.86 -14.27
C GLU A 159 10.36 2.53 -12.90
N VAL A 160 11.09 1.87 -11.99
CA VAL A 160 11.22 2.33 -10.59
C VAL A 160 12.68 2.55 -10.27
N THR A 161 12.99 3.75 -9.80
CA THR A 161 14.32 4.08 -9.26
C THR A 161 14.26 4.02 -7.74
N VAL A 162 15.21 3.30 -7.14
CA VAL A 162 15.26 3.07 -5.70
C VAL A 162 16.65 3.34 -5.14
N ALA A 163 16.71 3.78 -3.89
CA ALA A 163 17.93 3.87 -3.10
C ALA A 163 17.88 2.87 -1.96
N PHE A 164 18.95 2.13 -1.69
CA PHE A 164 19.02 1.25 -0.52
C PHE A 164 19.58 2.02 0.67
N VAL A 165 18.75 2.22 1.70
CA VAL A 165 19.09 3.04 2.87
C VAL A 165 19.09 2.17 4.13
N CYS A 166 20.04 2.42 5.01
CA CYS A 166 20.20 1.69 6.26
C CYS A 166 19.61 2.50 7.43
N HIS A 167 18.53 2.02 8.03
CA HIS A 167 17.84 2.70 9.14
C HIS A 167 18.13 2.02 10.48
N PRO A 168 18.44 2.76 11.55
CA PRO A 168 18.56 2.19 12.89
C PRO A 168 17.19 1.70 13.38
N VAL A 169 17.13 0.45 13.85
CA VAL A 169 15.91 -0.15 14.42
C VAL A 169 16.03 -0.33 15.92
N LYS A 170 17.19 -0.79 16.39
CA LYS A 170 17.53 -0.94 17.81
C LYS A 170 19.00 -0.60 18.02
N LYS A 171 19.45 -0.61 19.28
CA LYS A 171 20.88 -0.46 19.60
C LYS A 171 21.70 -1.51 18.84
N ASN A 172 22.66 -1.05 18.02
CA ASN A 172 23.50 -1.87 17.14
C ASN A 172 22.75 -2.76 16.16
N GLU A 173 21.52 -2.42 15.80
CA GLU A 173 20.72 -3.16 14.82
C GLU A 173 20.11 -2.19 13.81
N PHE A 174 20.40 -2.41 12.54
CA PHE A 174 19.93 -1.61 11.43
C PHE A 174 19.20 -2.47 10.41
N MET A 175 18.30 -1.85 9.66
CA MET A 175 17.55 -2.49 8.59
C MET A 175 17.79 -1.77 7.28
N VAL A 176 18.14 -2.54 6.25
CA VAL A 176 18.27 -2.02 4.88
C VAL A 176 16.89 -2.03 4.24
N ILE A 177 16.42 -0.85 3.83
CA ILE A 177 15.11 -0.63 3.21
C ILE A 177 15.34 -0.01 1.82
N PRO A 178 14.72 -0.55 0.76
CA PRO A 178 14.69 0.12 -0.52
C PRO A 178 13.69 1.30 -0.46
N THR A 179 14.22 2.50 -0.61
CA THR A 179 13.50 3.77 -0.58
C THR A 179 13.18 4.19 -2.01
N LEU A 180 11.93 4.56 -2.26
CA LEU A 180 11.46 5.03 -3.57
C LEU A 180 12.10 6.39 -3.91
N ARG A 181 12.63 6.56 -5.12
CA ARG A 181 13.23 7.82 -5.60
C ARG A 181 12.55 8.37 -6.84
N ALA A 182 12.16 7.49 -7.77
CA ALA A 182 11.42 7.89 -8.95
C ALA A 182 10.48 6.78 -9.41
N LEU A 183 9.40 7.19 -10.06
CA LEU A 183 8.41 6.34 -10.71
C LEU A 183 8.15 6.89 -12.11
N ALA A 184 8.57 6.13 -13.12
CA ALA A 184 8.38 6.49 -14.52
C ALA A 184 7.33 5.59 -15.16
N LEU A 185 6.25 6.18 -15.68
CA LEU A 185 5.23 5.46 -16.44
C LEU A 185 5.81 5.04 -17.79
N LEU A 186 5.81 3.74 -18.05
CA LEU A 186 6.23 3.16 -19.32
C LEU A 186 5.06 2.94 -20.27
N SER A 187 3.94 2.38 -19.75
CA SER A 187 2.81 1.99 -20.58
C SER A 187 1.53 1.79 -19.73
N PRO A 188 0.48 2.60 -19.91
CA PRO A 188 -0.84 2.36 -19.30
C PRO A 188 -1.75 1.42 -20.13
N GLU A 189 -1.32 0.97 -21.31
CA GLU A 189 -2.17 0.38 -22.35
C GLU A 189 -2.92 -0.87 -21.87
N LEU A 190 -2.24 -1.81 -21.21
CA LEU A 190 -2.89 -3.05 -20.77
C LEU A 190 -3.97 -2.80 -19.72
N ARG A 191 -3.76 -1.84 -18.82
CA ARG A 191 -4.78 -1.42 -17.86
C ARG A 191 -5.98 -0.82 -18.59
N LEU A 192 -5.74 0.12 -19.52
CA LEU A 192 -6.81 0.77 -20.29
C LEU A 192 -7.63 -0.23 -21.11
N GLN A 193 -6.97 -1.18 -21.77
CA GLN A 193 -7.63 -2.27 -22.50
C GLN A 193 -8.46 -3.18 -21.58
N SER A 194 -7.98 -3.42 -20.36
CA SER A 194 -8.72 -4.19 -19.36
C SER A 194 -9.98 -3.45 -18.89
N GLU A 195 -9.84 -2.16 -18.57
CA GLU A 195 -10.96 -1.31 -18.18
C GLU A 195 -12.01 -1.22 -19.29
N GLN A 196 -11.59 -1.07 -20.55
CA GLN A 196 -12.49 -1.04 -21.70
C GLN A 196 -13.28 -2.35 -21.83
N ARG A 197 -12.62 -3.51 -21.76
CA ARG A 197 -13.30 -4.82 -21.80
C ARG A 197 -14.32 -5.00 -20.68
N LEU A 198 -14.03 -4.51 -19.48
CA LEU A 198 -14.97 -4.54 -18.36
C LEU A 198 -16.18 -3.63 -18.59
N ARG A 199 -15.98 -2.44 -19.16
CA ARG A 199 -17.08 -1.52 -19.53
C ARG A 199 -18.00 -2.16 -20.57
N GLU A 200 -17.42 -2.67 -21.65
CA GLU A 200 -18.18 -3.35 -22.71
C GLU A 200 -18.95 -4.57 -22.19
N SER A 201 -18.36 -5.35 -21.28
CA SER A 201 -19.04 -6.49 -20.65
C SER A 201 -20.22 -6.07 -19.78
N ARG A 202 -20.10 -4.97 -19.03
CA ARG A 202 -21.18 -4.41 -18.20
C ARG A 202 -22.33 -3.88 -19.05
N ASP A 203 -22.00 -3.19 -20.14
CA ASP A 203 -22.98 -2.63 -21.06
C ASP A 203 -23.79 -3.75 -21.75
N ARG A 204 -23.11 -4.84 -22.16
CA ARG A 204 -23.77 -6.05 -22.70
C ARG A 204 -24.69 -6.75 -21.69
N GLN A 205 -24.40 -6.65 -20.39
CA GLN A 205 -25.25 -7.22 -19.33
C GLN A 205 -26.42 -6.31 -18.95
N GLY A 206 -26.57 -5.14 -19.59
CA GLY A 206 -27.71 -4.24 -19.39
C GLY A 206 -27.81 -3.69 -17.96
N ILE A 207 -26.70 -3.64 -17.22
CA ILE A 207 -26.66 -3.03 -15.88
C ILE A 207 -26.48 -1.52 -16.08
N PRO A 208 -27.51 -0.68 -15.87
CA PRO A 208 -27.38 0.75 -16.09
C PRO A 208 -26.31 1.34 -15.18
N SER A 209 -25.47 2.19 -15.76
CA SER A 209 -24.55 3.09 -15.06
C SER A 209 -25.37 4.16 -14.33
N SER A 210 -25.95 3.80 -13.18
CA SER A 210 -26.66 4.77 -12.34
C SER A 210 -25.65 5.74 -11.72
N SER A 211 -25.54 6.90 -12.34
CA SER A 211 -25.09 8.13 -11.71
C SER A 211 -25.95 8.42 -10.47
N GLY A 212 -25.30 8.62 -9.32
CA GLY A 212 -25.84 9.41 -8.21
C GLY A 212 -26.92 8.77 -7.33
N THR A 213 -26.57 7.75 -6.54
CA THR A 213 -27.07 7.53 -5.15
C THR A 213 -26.33 6.36 -4.52
N PRO A 214 -25.98 6.38 -3.22
CA PRO A 214 -25.25 5.30 -2.58
C PRO A 214 -26.19 4.11 -2.37
N MET A 215 -26.25 3.20 -3.34
CA MET A 215 -26.88 1.90 -3.12
C MET A 215 -26.12 1.17 -2.01
N LEU A 216 -26.83 0.89 -0.91
CA LEU A 216 -26.46 -0.08 0.11
C LEU A 216 -25.77 -1.28 -0.54
N ARG A 217 -24.51 -1.51 -0.19
CA ARG A 217 -23.68 -2.63 -0.65
C ARG A 217 -24.47 -3.91 -0.46
N ARG A 218 -25.09 -4.43 -1.53
CA ARG A 218 -25.56 -5.82 -1.55
C ARG A 218 -24.32 -6.66 -1.37
N SER A 219 -24.19 -7.33 -0.22
CA SER A 219 -23.06 -8.21 0.05
C SER A 219 -23.00 -9.21 -1.11
N LEU A 220 -21.92 -9.19 -1.88
CA LEU A 220 -21.65 -10.23 -2.86
C LEU A 220 -21.52 -11.53 -2.08
N LYS A 221 -22.59 -12.33 -2.02
CA LYS A 221 -22.49 -13.73 -1.60
C LYS A 221 -21.55 -14.37 -2.62
N ARG A 222 -20.30 -14.64 -2.21
CA ARG A 222 -19.34 -15.43 -2.99
C ARG A 222 -20.06 -16.70 -3.43
N LYS A 223 -20.48 -16.75 -4.69
CA LYS A 223 -20.89 -18.01 -5.33
C LYS A 223 -19.63 -18.84 -5.38
N ARG A 224 -19.51 -19.80 -4.46
CA ARG A 224 -18.44 -20.81 -4.51
C ARG A 224 -18.59 -21.55 -5.84
N LEU A 225 -17.58 -21.45 -6.68
CA LEU A 225 -17.50 -22.11 -7.97
C LEU A 225 -16.99 -23.55 -7.76
N ASN A 226 -17.69 -24.33 -6.94
CA ASN A 226 -17.44 -25.77 -6.80
C ASN A 226 -18.60 -26.51 -7.47
N VAL A 227 -18.51 -26.68 -8.79
CA VAL A 227 -19.49 -27.45 -9.59
C VAL A 227 -19.31 -28.96 -9.42
N ALA A 228 -18.35 -29.42 -8.60
CA ALA A 228 -18.04 -30.83 -8.44
C ALA A 228 -18.65 -31.52 -7.18
N ASP A 229 -19.11 -30.80 -6.16
CA ASP A 229 -19.49 -31.41 -4.87
C ASP A 229 -21.00 -31.60 -4.65
N ASP A 230 -21.85 -30.79 -5.29
CA ASP A 230 -23.30 -30.81 -5.03
C ASP A 230 -23.98 -32.08 -5.58
N ARG A 231 -23.44 -32.69 -6.65
CA ARG A 231 -23.98 -33.95 -7.19
C ARG A 231 -23.68 -35.14 -6.29
N GLU A 232 -22.54 -35.16 -5.61
CA GLU A 232 -22.16 -36.25 -4.71
C GLU A 232 -22.86 -36.11 -3.36
N ALA A 233 -22.98 -34.89 -2.83
CA ALA A 233 -23.77 -34.60 -1.64
C ALA A 233 -25.25 -34.94 -1.83
N LYS A 234 -25.83 -34.60 -2.99
CA LYS A 234 -27.22 -34.96 -3.31
C LYS A 234 -27.41 -36.47 -3.44
N ARG A 235 -26.49 -37.19 -4.10
CA ARG A 235 -26.54 -38.66 -4.17
C ARG A 235 -26.43 -39.34 -2.81
N ARG A 236 -25.61 -38.80 -1.90
CA ARG A 236 -25.50 -39.34 -0.52
C ARG A 236 -26.77 -39.07 0.29
N ALA A 237 -27.40 -37.91 0.12
CA ALA A 237 -28.67 -37.58 0.77
C ALA A 237 -29.81 -38.47 0.24
N ASP A 238 -29.94 -38.60 -1.08
CA ASP A 238 -30.98 -39.42 -1.72
C ASP A 238 -30.83 -40.92 -1.35
N ASN A 239 -29.59 -41.43 -1.27
CA ASN A 239 -29.33 -42.80 -0.82
C ASN A 239 -29.61 -43.01 0.68
N ALA A 240 -29.35 -42.00 1.52
CA ALA A 240 -29.65 -42.08 2.94
C ALA A 240 -31.16 -42.09 3.20
N GLU A 241 -31.94 -41.28 2.48
CA GLU A 241 -33.40 -41.30 2.55
C GLU A 241 -33.97 -42.65 2.09
N SER A 242 -33.46 -43.23 0.99
CA SER A 242 -33.87 -44.56 0.53
C SER A 242 -33.62 -45.65 1.58
N MET A 243 -32.49 -45.62 2.29
CA MET A 243 -32.18 -46.59 3.34
C MET A 243 -33.06 -46.43 4.59
N VAL A 244 -33.51 -45.22 4.90
CA VAL A 244 -34.41 -44.95 6.03
C VAL A 244 -35.83 -45.44 5.71
N VAL A 245 -36.32 -45.21 4.49
CA VAL A 245 -37.63 -45.69 4.04
C VAL A 245 -37.68 -47.23 4.03
N ASP A 246 -36.62 -47.89 3.58
CA ASP A 246 -36.51 -49.36 3.61
C ASP A 246 -36.41 -49.96 5.02
N LYS A 247 -35.84 -49.22 5.99
CA LYS A 247 -35.82 -49.65 7.39
C LYS A 247 -37.19 -49.47 8.05
N LEU A 248 -37.91 -48.41 7.73
CA LEU A 248 -39.24 -48.14 8.27
C LEU A 248 -40.31 -49.06 7.67
N SER A 249 -40.20 -49.44 6.40
CA SER A 249 -41.12 -50.42 5.79
C SER A 249 -40.98 -51.82 6.39
N LYS A 250 -39.75 -52.23 6.76
CA LYS A 250 -39.47 -53.50 7.43
C LYS A 250 -39.91 -53.56 8.89
N LEU A 251 -40.11 -52.40 9.54
CA LEU A 251 -40.61 -52.31 10.93
C LEU A 251 -42.14 -52.31 11.04
N ASN A 252 -42.86 -52.16 9.92
CA ASN A 252 -44.32 -52.15 9.88
C ASN A 252 -44.92 -53.47 9.34
N THR A 253 -44.12 -54.54 9.23
CA THR A 253 -44.57 -55.84 8.70
C THR A 253 -44.37 -57.01 9.68
N GLU A 254 -44.24 -56.72 10.99
CA GLU A 254 -44.36 -57.72 12.07
C GLU A 254 -45.49 -57.31 13.04
#